data_AF-A0A3L7UT66-F1
#
_entry.id   AF-A0A3L7UT66-F1
#
_cell.length_a   1.000
_cell.length_b   1.000
_cell.length_c   1.000
_cell.angle_alpha   90.00
_cell.angle_beta   90.00
_cell.angle_gamma   90.00
#
_symmetry.space_group_name_H-M   'P 1'
#
loop_
_entity.id
_entity.type
_entity.pdbx_description
1 polymer ?
#
loop_
_entity_poly.entity_id
_entity_poly.type
_entity_poly.pdbx_seq_one_letter_code
_entity_poly.pdbx_strand_id
1 'polypeptide(L)' 'MTKEDPDESFSRIAETEGDTSIFREFLEFLMTNKKWWLGPIVLVLLGLGALLLLTSTAAAPFIYTLF' A
#
# COMPACT_ATOMS: atom_id res chain seq x y z
N MET A 1 -5.72 -1.19 -50.58
CA MET A 1 -6.46 -0.69 -49.40
C MET A 1 -6.93 -1.91 -48.61
N THR A 2 -6.07 -2.42 -47.75
CA THR A 2 -6.38 -3.53 -46.84
C THR A 2 -7.28 -2.94 -45.76
N LYS A 3 -8.49 -3.49 -45.60
CA LYS A 3 -9.38 -3.09 -44.50
C LYS A 3 -8.77 -3.67 -43.22
N GLU A 4 -8.34 -2.81 -42.32
CA GLU A 4 -7.95 -3.23 -40.97
C GLU A 4 -9.21 -3.74 -40.28
N ASP A 5 -9.22 -5.03 -39.93
CA ASP A 5 -10.31 -5.64 -39.18
C ASP A 5 -10.31 -5.04 -37.77
N PRO A 6 -11.43 -4.45 -37.30
CA PRO A 6 -11.48 -3.80 -35.98
C PRO A 6 -11.05 -4.75 -34.86
N ASP A 7 -11.35 -6.04 -35.01
CA ASP A 7 -11.10 -7.09 -34.02
C ASP A 7 -9.60 -7.34 -33.78
N GLU A 8 -8.78 -7.21 -34.82
CA GLU A 8 -7.32 -7.40 -34.74
C GLU A 8 -6.63 -6.24 -34.00
N SER A 9 -7.20 -5.02 -34.12
CA SER A 9 -6.75 -3.81 -33.42
C SER A 9 -7.03 -3.88 -31.92
N PHE A 10 -8.24 -4.33 -31.53
CA PHE A 10 -8.60 -4.49 -30.11
C PHE A 10 -7.75 -5.56 -29.40
N SER A 11 -7.44 -6.65 -30.09
CA SER A 11 -6.64 -7.76 -29.53
C SER A 11 -5.21 -7.33 -29.21
N ARG A 12 -4.57 -6.49 -30.04
CA ARG A 12 -3.22 -5.96 -29.78
C ARG A 12 -3.16 -5.01 -28.58
N ILE A 13 -4.21 -4.24 -28.32
CA ILE A 13 -4.27 -3.32 -27.18
C ILE A 13 -4.29 -4.10 -25.86
N ALA A 14 -5.06 -5.19 -25.81
CA ALA A 14 -5.10 -6.08 -24.63
C ALA A 14 -3.80 -6.88 -24.41
N GLU A 15 -3.06 -7.22 -25.47
CA GLU A 15 -1.78 -7.93 -25.37
C GLU A 15 -0.60 -7.02 -24.98
N THR A 16 -0.71 -5.70 -25.16
CA THR A 16 0.36 -4.74 -24.85
C THR A 16 0.24 -4.05 -23.50
N GLU A 17 -0.90 -4.17 -22.81
CA GLU A 17 -1.04 -3.79 -21.41
C GLU A 17 -0.35 -4.82 -20.53
N GLY A 18 0.99 -4.79 -20.53
CA GLY A 18 1.80 -5.59 -19.64
C GLY A 18 1.33 -5.38 -18.21
N ASP A 19 0.87 -6.47 -17.58
CA ASP A 19 0.32 -6.54 -16.22
C ASP A 19 1.19 -5.78 -15.23
N THR A 20 0.95 -4.47 -15.11
CA THR A 20 1.48 -3.73 -13.98
C THR A 20 0.63 -4.22 -12.84
N SER A 21 1.20 -5.15 -12.06
CA SER A 21 0.53 -5.77 -10.92
C SER A 21 -0.20 -4.70 -10.13
N ILE A 22 -1.50 -4.88 -9.89
CA ILE A 22 -2.34 -3.97 -9.09
C ILE A 22 -1.66 -3.60 -7.77
N PHE A 23 -0.86 -4.51 -7.21
CA PHE A 23 -0.08 -4.28 -6.01
C PHE A 23 0.99 -3.18 -6.19
N ARG A 24 1.64 -3.15 -7.36
CA ARG A 24 2.63 -2.14 -7.72
C ARG A 24 1.98 -0.77 -7.96
N GLU A 25 0.87 -0.72 -8.68
CA GLU A 25 0.10 0.52 -8.87
C GLU A 25 -0.40 1.08 -7.55
N PHE A 26 -0.86 0.20 -6.64
CA PHE A 26 -1.27 0.61 -5.29
C PHE A 26 -0.12 1.18 -4.47
N LEU A 27 1.06 0.56 -4.51
CA LEU A 27 2.25 1.09 -3.83
C LEU A 27 2.70 2.43 -4.41
N GLU A 28 2.67 2.56 -5.74
CA GLU A 28 3.01 3.80 -6.44
C GLU A 28 2.00 4.92 -6.12
N PHE A 29 0.71 4.59 -6.04
CA PHE A 29 -0.34 5.47 -5.56
C PHE A 29 -0.10 5.89 -4.10
N LEU A 30 0.26 4.96 -3.21
CA LEU A 30 0.60 5.26 -1.82
C LEU A 30 1.80 6.22 -1.69
N MET A 31 2.81 6.03 -2.53
CA MET A 31 4.01 6.88 -2.56
C MET A 31 3.72 8.26 -3.14
N THR A 32 2.83 8.33 -4.12
CA THR A 32 2.40 9.58 -4.80
C THR A 32 1.51 10.44 -3.91
N ASN A 33 0.61 9.82 -3.16
CA ASN A 33 -0.21 10.52 -2.16
C ASN A 33 0.66 10.86 -0.95
N LYS A 34 1.15 12.11 -0.92
CA LYS A 34 2.10 12.68 0.06
C LYS A 34 2.16 11.94 1.40
N LYS A 35 3.39 11.70 1.86
CA LYS A 35 3.78 11.12 3.18
C LYS A 35 3.01 11.62 4.41
N TRP A 36 2.30 12.73 4.32
CA TRP A 36 1.42 13.30 5.35
C TRP A 36 0.21 12.42 5.71
N TRP A 37 -0.33 11.61 4.79
CA TRP A 37 -1.42 10.68 5.10
C TRP A 37 -0.92 9.33 5.66
N LEU A 38 0.17 8.81 5.09
CA LEU A 38 0.77 7.55 5.52
C LEU A 38 1.53 7.68 6.85
N GLY A 39 2.17 8.83 7.07
CA GLY A 39 2.95 9.15 8.26
C GLY A 39 2.23 8.89 9.58
N PRO A 40 1.03 9.45 9.83
CA PRO A 40 0.31 9.21 11.08
C PRO A 40 -0.08 7.73 11.26
N ILE A 41 -0.46 7.02 10.19
CA ILE A 41 -0.80 5.59 10.25
C ILE A 41 0.43 4.77 10.69
N VAL A 42 1.57 4.99 10.02
CA VAL A 42 2.82 4.29 10.33
C VAL A 42 3.30 4.62 11.74
N LEU A 43 3.18 5.87 12.17
CA LEU A 43 3.55 6.29 13.53
C LEU A 43 2.76 5.54 14.60
N VAL A 44 1.44 5.43 14.44
CA VAL A 44 0.58 4.69 15.38
C VAL A 44 0.93 3.20 15.37
N LEU A 45 1.14 2.60 14.19
CA LEU A 45 1.54 1.18 14.08
C LEU A 45 2.87 0.90 14.78
N LEU A 46 3.86 1.79 14.61
CA LEU A 46 5.14 1.69 15.32
C LEU A 46 4.97 1.89 16.83
N GLY A 47 4.13 2.83 17.25
CA GLY A 47 3.80 3.04 18.67
C GLY A 47 3.16 1.82 19.31
N LEU A 48 2.21 1.18 18.62
CA LEU A 48 1.59 -0.07 19.06
C LEU A 48 2.61 -1.22 19.10
N GLY A 49 3.47 -1.34 18.08
CA GLY A 49 4.55 -2.33 18.06
C GLY A 49 5.53 -2.14 19.22
N ALA A 50 5.90 -0.89 19.54
CA ALA A 50 6.73 -0.57 20.70
C ALA A 50 6.04 -0.94 22.02
N LEU A 51 4.73 -0.70 22.14
CA LEU A 51 3.93 -1.10 23.30
C LEU A 51 3.92 -2.63 23.49
N LEU A 52 3.80 -3.39 22.41
CA LEU A 52 3.87 -4.86 22.44
C LEU A 52 5.22 -5.34 22.97
N LEU A 53 6.33 -4.76 22.51
CA LEU A 53 7.66 -5.07 23.03
C LEU A 53 7.80 -4.74 24.52
N LEU A 54 7.13 -3.67 24.96
CA LEU A 54 7.17 -3.22 26.35
C LEU A 54 6.30 -4.08 27.29
N THR A 55 5.41 -4.90 26.74
CA THR A 55 4.46 -5.73 27.50
C THR A 55 5.13 -6.81 28.36
N SER A 56 6.32 -7.31 27.97
CA SER A 56 7.10 -8.26 28.77
C SER A 56 8.11 -7.60 29.72
N THR A 57 8.15 -6.27 29.75
CA THR A 57 9.11 -5.50 30.55
C THR A 57 8.48 -4.98 31.84
N ALA A 58 9.31 -4.49 32.77
CA ALA A 58 8.85 -3.81 33.98
C ALA A 58 7.99 -2.55 33.72
N ALA A 59 7.89 -2.10 32.46
CA ALA A 59 7.04 -0.99 32.07
C ALA A 59 5.58 -1.40 31.74
N ALA A 60 5.26 -2.69 31.68
CA ALA A 60 3.90 -3.20 31.53
C ALA A 60 2.83 -2.59 32.47
N PRO A 61 3.07 -2.40 33.79
CA PRO A 61 2.08 -1.81 34.70
C PRO A 61 1.74 -0.34 34.44
N PHE A 62 2.58 0.40 33.71
CA PHE A 62 2.33 1.79 33.34
C PHE A 62 1.55 1.92 32.03
N ILE A 63 1.36 0.83 31.28
CA ILE A 63 0.50 0.83 30.10
C ILE A 63 -0.97 1.03 30.52
N TYR A 64 -1.38 0.43 31.65
CA TYR A 64 -2.75 0.52 32.14
C TYR A 64 -3.13 1.93 32.63
N THR A 65 -2.17 2.79 32.96
CA THR A 65 -2.46 4.16 33.40
C THR A 65 -2.82 5.11 32.24
N LEU A 66 -2.63 4.68 30.99
CA LEU A 66 -3.02 5.43 29.79
C LEU A 66 -4.51 5.22 29.41
N PHE A 67 -5.23 4.37 30.14
CA PHE A 67 -6.63 4.00 29.92
C PHE A 67 -7.43 4.12 31.23
#